data_AF-A0A968YZS3-F1
#
_entry.id   AF-A0A968YZS3-F1
#
_cell.length_a   1.000
_cell.length_b   1.000
_cell.length_c   1.000
_cell.angle_alpha   90.00
_cell.angle_beta   90.00
_cell.angle_gamma   90.00
#
_symmetry.space_group_name_H-M   'P 1'
#
loop_
_entity.id
_entity.type
_entity.pdbx_description
1 polymer ?
#
loop_
_entity_poly.entity_id
_entity_poly.type
_entity_poly.pdbx_seq_one_letter_code
_entity_poly.pdbx_strand_id
1 'polypeptide(L)'
;MNHGQGWVARLNQLVPLLFLIVHSRPASFRRILLFQILLLSVPILLIGQYITLRKARTSLLETARQNLISSAMRKSDSLTLGLESLQSSILVLTQTTALQTGTVAEASSTLTSLSRSLPFQLDCVQLLAVETNTAIINTCNQPQLLKTAPDWPQSAAANPATDFHLTAVPTANLGKASDHEAHLTMAIAAPVYTPAGRLRYTLSLQAQLTQVQNAAPRSLVGYTVVIDDAGQILVHPDSSQQGKIFVSYRMPIA
;
A
#
# COMPACT_ATOMS: atom_id res chain seq x y z
N MET A 1 10.48 50.59 -12.84
CA MET A 1 10.28 50.42 -11.38
C MET A 1 10.95 49.09 -11.01
N ASN A 2 12.28 49.02 -10.90
CA ASN A 2 13.20 49.60 -9.92
C ASN A 2 13.16 48.88 -8.56
N HIS A 3 13.96 47.82 -8.44
CA HIS A 3 14.56 47.36 -7.18
C HIS A 3 15.94 46.75 -7.49
N GLY A 4 16.86 47.65 -7.85
CA GLY A 4 18.29 47.42 -7.79
C GLY A 4 18.86 47.93 -6.47
N GLN A 5 20.08 47.48 -6.17
CA GLN A 5 21.04 48.09 -5.25
C GLN A 5 20.72 48.01 -3.75
N GLY A 6 21.23 46.96 -3.10
CA GLY A 6 21.26 46.87 -1.63
C GLY A 6 22.37 46.02 -1.01
N TRP A 7 23.28 45.42 -1.79
CA TRP A 7 24.26 44.47 -1.23
C TRP A 7 25.74 44.76 -1.51
N VAL A 8 26.08 45.86 -2.19
CA VAL A 8 27.49 46.16 -2.54
C VAL A 8 28.22 47.02 -1.48
N ALA A 9 27.53 47.53 -0.46
CA ALA A 9 28.14 48.39 0.55
C ALA A 9 28.26 47.72 1.94
N ARG A 10 28.97 46.58 2.03
CA ARG A 10 29.47 46.04 3.31
C ARG A 10 30.58 44.99 3.18
N LEU A 11 31.39 45.08 2.11
CA LEU A 11 32.43 44.08 1.81
C LEU A 11 33.86 44.65 1.77
N ASN A 12 34.09 45.84 2.37
CA ASN A 12 35.43 46.45 2.39
C ASN A 12 35.92 46.88 3.78
N GLN A 13 35.50 46.18 4.85
CA GLN A 13 35.97 46.45 6.22
C GLN A 13 36.38 45.18 7.01
N LEU A 14 36.71 44.08 6.33
CA LEU A 14 37.23 42.88 6.98
C LEU A 14 38.51 42.33 6.34
N VAL A 15 39.43 43.23 6.00
CA VAL A 15 40.87 42.96 5.88
C VAL A 15 41.54 44.22 6.44
N PRO A 16 42.13 44.23 7.65
CA PRO A 16 43.13 43.27 8.10
C PRO A 16 42.99 42.92 9.61
N LEU A 17 42.41 41.77 9.94
CA LEU A 17 42.44 41.23 11.31
C LEU A 17 42.96 39.79 11.33
N LEU A 18 44.12 39.59 10.69
CA LEU A 18 44.85 38.33 10.72
C LEU A 18 46.36 38.54 10.93
N PHE A 19 46.73 39.57 11.69
CA PHE A 19 48.11 39.83 12.12
C PHE A 19 48.22 40.24 13.59
N LEU A 20 47.36 39.70 14.45
CA LEU A 20 47.52 39.85 15.90
C LEU A 20 47.40 38.48 16.56
N ILE A 21 48.55 37.80 16.66
CA ILE A 21 49.15 37.23 17.86
C ILE A 21 50.39 36.45 17.39
N VAL A 22 51.58 36.89 17.80
CA VAL A 22 52.63 36.12 18.48
C VAL A 22 53.88 37.03 18.58
N HIS A 23 54.26 37.37 19.81
CA HIS A 23 55.56 37.95 20.13
C HIS A 23 56.70 36.99 19.74
N SER A 24 57.76 37.60 19.23
CA SER A 24 58.81 37.03 18.39
C SER A 24 59.71 36.00 19.09
N ARG A 25 59.52 34.72 18.75
CA ARG A 25 60.65 33.82 18.46
C ARG A 25 60.67 33.66 16.94
N PRO A 26 61.82 33.76 16.24
CA PRO A 26 61.85 33.60 14.79
C PRO A 26 61.29 32.21 14.45
N ALA A 27 60.09 32.18 13.89
CA ALA A 27 59.52 30.96 13.38
C ALA A 27 60.43 30.51 12.22
N SER A 28 60.95 29.29 12.30
CA SER A 28 61.77 28.74 11.22
C SER A 28 60.97 28.82 9.92
N PHE A 29 61.65 29.14 8.81
CA PHE A 29 61.05 29.23 7.46
C PHE A 29 60.10 28.05 7.17
N ARG A 30 60.47 26.85 7.64
CA ARG A 30 59.67 25.62 7.59
C ARG A 30 58.28 25.75 8.23
N ARG A 31 58.14 26.44 9.37
CA ARG A 31 56.88 26.59 10.09
C ARG A 31 55.93 27.58 9.40
N ILE A 32 56.46 28.68 8.85
CA ILE A 32 55.69 29.66 8.08
C ILE A 32 55.16 29.02 6.79
N LEU A 33 56.05 28.30 6.07
CA LEU A 33 55.69 27.60 4.85
C LEU A 33 54.63 26.51 5.11
N LEU A 34 54.76 25.76 6.21
CA LEU A 34 53.79 24.73 6.59
C LEU A 34 52.41 25.34 6.95
N PHE A 35 52.37 26.46 7.66
CA PHE A 35 51.11 27.17 7.94
C PHE A 35 50.44 27.68 6.67
N GLN A 36 51.20 28.23 5.71
CA GLN A 36 50.65 28.68 4.44
C GLN A 36 50.05 27.53 3.62
N ILE A 37 50.73 26.37 3.58
CA ILE A 37 50.20 25.17 2.90
C ILE A 37 48.93 24.67 3.61
N LEU A 38 48.92 24.62 4.95
CA LEU A 38 47.76 24.15 5.72
C LEU A 38 46.56 25.09 5.55
N LEU A 39 46.77 26.40 5.61
CA LEU A 39 45.72 27.41 5.48
C LEU A 39 45.07 27.37 4.09
N LEU A 40 45.84 27.00 3.05
CA LEU A 40 45.33 26.90 1.68
C LEU A 40 44.68 25.54 1.39
N SER A 41 45.20 24.45 1.95
CA SER A 41 44.72 23.08 1.68
C SER A 41 43.49 22.67 2.50
N VAL A 42 43.41 23.04 3.78
CA VAL A 42 42.28 22.67 4.66
C VAL A 42 40.92 23.17 4.15
N PRO A 43 40.72 24.44 3.78
CA PRO A 43 39.41 24.89 3.31
C PRO A 43 39.00 24.20 2.00
N ILE A 44 39.94 23.94 1.09
CA ILE A 44 39.68 23.21 -0.15
C ILE A 44 39.23 21.78 0.16
N LEU A 45 39.93 21.11 1.09
CA LEU A 45 39.58 19.76 1.53
C LEU A 45 38.17 19.71 2.16
N LEU A 46 37.84 20.67 3.03
CA LEU A 46 36.54 20.76 3.69
C LEU A 46 35.40 21.01 2.71
N ILE A 47 35.58 21.88 1.71
CA ILE A 47 34.59 22.11 0.66
C ILE A 47 34.38 20.84 -0.16
N GLY A 48 35.46 20.13 -0.51
CA GLY A 48 35.38 18.84 -1.20
C GLY A 48 34.57 17.81 -0.42
N GLN A 49 34.87 17.63 0.88
CA GLN A 49 34.13 16.72 1.77
C GLN A 49 32.65 17.10 1.92
N TYR A 50 32.35 18.40 2.01
CA TYR A 50 30.97 18.88 2.13
C TYR A 50 30.15 18.55 0.87
N ILE A 51 30.71 18.81 -0.32
CA ILE A 51 30.03 18.53 -1.59
C ILE A 51 29.82 17.02 -1.78
N THR A 52 30.84 16.20 -1.48
CA THR A 52 30.73 14.74 -1.61
C THR A 52 29.71 14.17 -0.63
N LEU A 53 29.71 14.61 0.63
CA LEU A 53 28.73 14.20 1.63
C LEU A 53 27.31 14.57 1.19
N ARG A 54 27.11 15.81 0.72
CA ARG A 54 25.80 16.26 0.23
C ARG A 54 25.32 15.40 -0.93
N LYS A 55 26.19 15.14 -1.91
CA LYS A 55 25.87 14.30 -3.07
C LYS A 55 25.57 12.86 -2.68
N ALA A 56 26.35 12.27 -1.78
CA ALA A 56 26.11 10.93 -1.25
C ALA A 56 24.74 10.86 -0.56
N ARG A 57 24.41 11.84 0.29
CA ARG A 57 23.11 11.91 0.97
C ARG A 57 21.95 12.03 -0.01
N THR A 58 22.04 12.92 -0.99
CA THR A 58 20.96 13.08 -1.99
C THR A 58 20.81 11.84 -2.86
N SER A 59 21.92 11.19 -3.25
CA SER A 59 21.88 9.96 -4.03
C SER A 59 21.22 8.82 -3.24
N LEU A 60 21.59 8.64 -1.96
CA LEU A 60 21.00 7.63 -1.10
C LEU A 60 19.50 7.86 -0.90
N LEU A 61 19.08 9.11 -0.69
CA LEU A 61 17.67 9.45 -0.52
C LEU A 61 16.86 9.20 -1.79
N GLU A 62 17.40 9.53 -2.96
CA GLU A 62 16.75 9.26 -4.24
C GLU A 62 16.63 7.75 -4.48
N THR A 63 17.69 6.99 -4.24
CA THR A 63 17.65 5.52 -4.34
C THR A 63 16.65 4.92 -3.37
N ALA A 64 16.58 5.40 -2.12
CA ALA A 64 15.58 4.95 -1.16
C ALA A 64 14.16 5.26 -1.64
N ARG A 65 13.92 6.45 -2.17
CA ARG A 65 12.62 6.85 -2.75
C ARG A 65 12.23 5.93 -3.91
N GLN A 66 13.14 5.69 -4.85
CA GLN A 66 12.91 4.82 -6.00
C GLN A 66 12.61 3.38 -5.58
N ASN A 67 13.32 2.86 -4.57
CA ASN A 67 13.07 1.52 -4.02
C ASN A 67 11.68 1.44 -3.36
N LEU A 68 11.28 2.46 -2.60
CA LEU A 68 9.95 2.51 -1.98
C LEU A 68 8.84 2.59 -3.02
N ILE A 69 8.99 3.44 -4.05
CA ILE A 69 8.02 3.54 -5.16
C ILE A 69 7.94 2.21 -5.91
N SER A 70 9.06 1.61 -6.27
CA SER A 70 9.10 0.33 -6.98
C SER A 70 8.50 -0.81 -6.15
N SER A 71 8.72 -0.80 -4.84
CA SER A 71 8.11 -1.76 -3.93
C SER A 71 6.60 -1.57 -3.84
N ALA A 72 6.13 -0.31 -3.72
CA ALA A 72 4.71 0.00 -3.69
C ALA A 72 4.01 -0.40 -4.99
N MET A 73 4.61 -0.12 -6.15
CA MET A 73 4.07 -0.53 -7.46
C MET A 73 3.96 -2.06 -7.57
N ARG A 74 5.04 -2.82 -7.30
CA ARG A 74 4.97 -4.30 -7.32
C ARG A 74 3.90 -4.86 -6.38
N LYS A 75 3.71 -4.21 -5.24
CA LYS A 75 2.70 -4.62 -4.25
C LYS A 75 1.29 -4.34 -4.75
N SER A 76 1.07 -3.18 -5.36
CA SER A 76 -0.17 -2.82 -6.03
C SER A 76 -0.49 -3.82 -7.15
N ASP A 77 0.47 -4.10 -8.03
CA ASP A 77 0.28 -5.03 -9.15
C ASP A 77 -0.11 -6.43 -8.65
N SER A 78 0.55 -6.91 -7.59
CA SER A 78 0.21 -8.17 -6.95
C SER A 78 -1.22 -8.20 -6.39
N LEU A 79 -1.71 -7.09 -5.84
CA LEU A 79 -3.09 -6.99 -5.34
C LEU A 79 -4.10 -6.93 -6.49
N THR A 80 -3.80 -6.14 -7.54
CA THR A 80 -4.64 -6.04 -8.74
C THR A 80 -4.78 -7.38 -9.43
N LEU A 81 -3.67 -8.10 -9.66
CA LEU A 81 -3.72 -9.44 -10.26
C LEU A 81 -4.53 -10.43 -9.42
N GLY A 82 -4.38 -10.36 -8.08
CA GLY A 82 -5.17 -11.20 -7.19
C GLY A 82 -6.67 -10.87 -7.23
N LEU A 83 -7.03 -9.60 -7.32
CA LEU A 83 -8.40 -9.13 -7.49
C LEU A 83 -9.01 -9.54 -8.82
N GLU A 84 -8.28 -9.37 -9.92
CA GLU A 84 -8.72 -9.80 -11.25
C GLU A 84 -8.92 -11.32 -11.32
N SER A 85 -8.02 -12.09 -10.69
CA SER A 85 -8.18 -13.54 -10.57
C SER A 85 -9.43 -13.92 -9.76
N LEU A 86 -9.70 -13.22 -8.66
CA LEU A 86 -10.90 -13.43 -7.82
C LEU A 86 -12.18 -13.08 -8.60
N GLN A 87 -12.18 -11.95 -9.31
CA GLN A 87 -13.28 -11.50 -10.16
C GLN A 87 -13.56 -12.51 -11.27
N SER A 88 -12.55 -12.94 -12.00
CA SER A 88 -12.70 -13.95 -13.06
C SER A 88 -13.28 -15.25 -12.50
N SER A 89 -12.76 -15.70 -11.36
CA SER A 89 -13.22 -16.93 -10.70
C SER A 89 -14.69 -16.86 -10.29
N ILE A 90 -15.14 -15.75 -9.69
CA ILE A 90 -16.55 -15.61 -9.30
C ILE A 90 -17.47 -15.48 -10.52
N LEU A 91 -17.04 -14.79 -11.58
CA LEU A 91 -17.83 -14.67 -12.80
C LEU A 91 -18.07 -16.04 -13.45
N VAL A 92 -17.02 -16.86 -13.57
CA VAL A 92 -17.15 -18.23 -14.07
C VAL A 92 -18.12 -19.04 -13.21
N LEU A 93 -18.06 -18.89 -11.87
CA LEU A 93 -18.99 -19.56 -10.96
C LEU A 93 -20.44 -19.18 -11.24
N THR A 94 -20.76 -17.89 -11.36
CA THR A 94 -22.13 -17.43 -11.61
C THR A 94 -22.71 -17.94 -12.93
N GLN A 95 -21.87 -18.38 -13.86
CA GLN A 95 -22.25 -18.92 -15.16
C GLN A 95 -22.39 -20.44 -15.19
N THR A 96 -22.11 -21.14 -14.10
CA THR A 96 -22.26 -22.60 -14.04
C THR A 96 -23.73 -23.04 -14.06
N THR A 97 -24.03 -24.13 -14.75
CA THR A 97 -25.39 -24.69 -14.81
C THR A 97 -25.93 -25.07 -13.43
N ALA A 98 -25.06 -25.54 -12.53
CA ALA A 98 -25.40 -25.85 -11.15
C ALA A 98 -25.98 -24.64 -10.39
N LEU A 99 -25.48 -23.44 -10.65
CA LEU A 99 -25.97 -22.21 -10.02
C LEU A 99 -27.12 -21.56 -10.80
N GLN A 100 -27.08 -21.59 -12.13
CA GLN A 100 -28.10 -20.95 -12.97
C GLN A 100 -29.43 -21.71 -12.97
N THR A 101 -29.40 -23.03 -13.12
CA THR A 101 -30.59 -23.89 -13.27
C THR A 101 -30.63 -25.09 -12.32
N GLY A 102 -29.50 -25.43 -11.69
CA GLY A 102 -29.38 -26.61 -10.85
C GLY A 102 -30.15 -26.54 -9.52
N THR A 103 -30.14 -27.66 -8.81
CA THR A 103 -30.70 -27.80 -7.46
C THR A 103 -29.74 -27.25 -6.40
N VAL A 104 -30.24 -27.01 -5.19
CA VAL A 104 -29.39 -26.56 -4.05
C VAL A 104 -28.26 -27.55 -3.75
N ALA A 105 -28.50 -28.85 -3.94
CA ALA A 105 -27.49 -29.89 -3.75
C ALA A 105 -26.37 -29.81 -4.80
N GLU A 106 -26.71 -29.56 -6.07
CA GLU A 106 -25.75 -29.38 -7.16
C GLU A 106 -24.94 -28.08 -7.01
N ALA A 107 -25.60 -26.99 -6.60
CA ALA A 107 -24.94 -25.73 -6.27
C ALA A 107 -23.93 -25.91 -5.13
N SER A 108 -24.32 -26.62 -4.07
CA SER A 108 -23.45 -26.89 -2.92
C SER A 108 -22.22 -27.74 -3.28
N SER A 109 -22.41 -28.82 -4.05
CA SER A 109 -21.30 -29.68 -4.47
C SER A 109 -20.32 -28.96 -5.40
N THR A 110 -20.84 -28.08 -6.28
CA THR A 110 -20.04 -27.26 -7.19
C THR A 110 -19.21 -26.23 -6.41
N LEU A 111 -19.85 -25.47 -5.52
CA LEU A 111 -19.16 -24.47 -4.69
C LEU A 111 -18.09 -25.12 -3.79
N THR A 112 -18.38 -26.31 -3.24
CA THR A 112 -17.43 -27.06 -2.39
C THR A 112 -16.24 -27.61 -3.18
N SER A 113 -16.46 -28.08 -4.40
CA SER A 113 -15.36 -28.56 -5.24
C SER A 113 -14.49 -27.41 -5.71
N LEU A 114 -15.11 -26.29 -6.06
CA LEU A 114 -14.40 -25.16 -6.64
C LEU A 114 -13.66 -24.33 -5.59
N SER A 115 -14.15 -24.25 -4.36
CA SER A 115 -13.43 -23.60 -3.26
C SER A 115 -12.04 -24.23 -3.01
N ARG A 116 -11.85 -25.50 -3.35
CA ARG A 116 -10.56 -26.19 -3.26
C ARG A 116 -9.61 -25.91 -4.44
N SER A 117 -10.13 -25.45 -5.57
CA SER A 117 -9.34 -25.20 -6.79
C SER A 117 -8.97 -23.73 -6.99
N LEU A 118 -9.42 -22.83 -6.12
CA LEU A 118 -9.13 -21.41 -6.25
C LEU A 118 -7.70 -21.09 -5.82
N PRO A 119 -7.02 -20.15 -6.48
CA PRO A 119 -5.63 -19.79 -6.18
C PRO A 119 -5.48 -18.91 -4.93
N PHE A 120 -6.57 -18.65 -4.21
CA PHE A 120 -6.61 -17.81 -3.01
C PHE A 120 -7.35 -18.53 -1.89
N GLN A 121 -7.03 -18.15 -0.65
CA GLN A 121 -7.68 -18.71 0.53
C GLN A 121 -9.08 -18.09 0.67
N LEU A 122 -10.10 -18.93 0.57
CA LEU A 122 -11.48 -18.56 0.90
C LEU A 122 -11.73 -18.78 2.38
N ASP A 123 -12.18 -17.74 3.07
CA ASP A 123 -12.61 -17.84 4.46
C ASP A 123 -14.05 -18.36 4.52
N CYS A 124 -14.92 -17.87 3.64
CA CYS A 124 -16.31 -18.33 3.60
C CYS A 124 -16.99 -18.07 2.26
N VAL A 125 -18.11 -18.77 2.05
CA VAL A 125 -18.95 -18.75 0.85
C VAL A 125 -20.40 -18.65 1.28
N GLN A 126 -21.15 -17.76 0.63
CA GLN A 126 -22.56 -17.57 0.85
C GLN A 126 -23.32 -17.52 -0.48
N LEU A 127 -24.40 -18.27 -0.58
CA LEU A 127 -25.36 -18.20 -1.67
C LEU A 127 -26.72 -17.79 -1.09
N LEU A 128 -27.17 -16.60 -1.48
CA LEU A 128 -28.40 -15.99 -0.99
C LEU A 128 -29.49 -16.12 -2.06
N ALA A 129 -30.65 -16.67 -1.70
CA ALA A 129 -31.83 -16.69 -2.57
C ALA A 129 -32.49 -15.31 -2.60
N VAL A 130 -32.71 -14.78 -3.81
CA VAL A 130 -33.28 -13.44 -4.00
C VAL A 130 -34.73 -13.39 -3.57
N GLU A 131 -35.48 -14.47 -3.79
CA GLU A 131 -36.90 -14.56 -3.47
C GLU A 131 -37.18 -14.51 -1.96
N THR A 132 -36.38 -15.24 -1.17
CA THR A 132 -36.56 -15.37 0.28
C THR A 132 -35.64 -14.45 1.08
N ASN A 133 -34.63 -13.87 0.43
CA ASN A 133 -33.53 -13.17 1.06
C ASN A 133 -32.84 -14.02 2.17
N THR A 134 -32.81 -15.35 1.98
CA THR A 134 -32.19 -16.29 2.93
C THR A 134 -30.99 -16.99 2.32
N ALA A 135 -30.00 -17.26 3.16
CA ALA A 135 -28.81 -17.99 2.74
C ALA A 135 -29.16 -19.47 2.61
N ILE A 136 -29.22 -19.96 1.38
CA ILE A 136 -29.46 -21.37 1.06
C ILE A 136 -28.17 -22.20 1.19
N ILE A 137 -27.02 -21.54 1.05
CA ILE A 137 -25.71 -22.08 1.36
C ILE A 137 -24.98 -20.99 2.15
N ASN A 138 -24.44 -21.34 3.30
CA ASN A 138 -23.66 -20.42 4.11
C ASN A 138 -22.59 -21.18 4.86
N THR A 139 -21.32 -20.89 4.57
CA THR A 139 -20.18 -21.38 5.36
C THR A 139 -19.58 -20.27 6.23
N CYS A 140 -20.17 -19.08 6.22
CA CYS A 140 -19.74 -17.96 7.06
C CYS A 140 -20.27 -18.12 8.48
N ASN A 141 -19.50 -17.64 9.47
CA ASN A 141 -19.91 -17.61 10.89
C ASN A 141 -21.00 -16.57 11.21
N GLN A 142 -21.58 -15.95 10.17
CA GLN A 142 -22.57 -14.88 10.28
C GLN A 142 -23.70 -15.13 9.27
N PRO A 143 -24.94 -14.69 9.57
CA PRO A 143 -26.10 -14.96 8.72
C PRO A 143 -26.02 -14.25 7.36
N GLN A 144 -25.31 -13.12 7.27
CA GLN A 144 -25.09 -12.38 6.03
C GLN A 144 -23.65 -11.85 6.00
N LEU A 145 -22.94 -12.13 4.91
CA LEU A 145 -21.55 -11.69 4.73
C LEU A 145 -21.47 -10.18 4.48
N LEU A 146 -22.33 -9.68 3.57
CA LEU A 146 -22.42 -8.27 3.25
C LEU A 146 -23.51 -7.61 4.09
N LYS A 147 -23.16 -6.58 4.88
CA LYS A 147 -24.15 -5.83 5.68
C LYS A 147 -25.23 -5.16 4.82
N THR A 148 -24.83 -4.65 3.66
CA THR A 148 -25.72 -4.06 2.66
C THR A 148 -25.67 -4.96 1.43
N ALA A 149 -26.83 -5.49 1.03
CA ALA A 149 -26.94 -6.25 -0.21
C ALA A 149 -26.73 -5.28 -1.40
N PRO A 150 -25.92 -5.64 -2.40
CA PRO A 150 -25.82 -4.84 -3.61
C PRO A 150 -27.16 -4.82 -4.36
N ASP A 151 -27.50 -3.68 -4.95
CA ASP A 151 -28.75 -3.50 -5.70
C ASP A 151 -28.59 -4.09 -7.11
N TRP A 152 -28.76 -5.40 -7.23
CA TRP A 152 -28.66 -6.10 -8.50
C TRP A 152 -29.92 -5.89 -9.35
N PRO A 153 -29.78 -5.70 -10.67
CA PRO A 153 -30.94 -5.61 -11.54
C PRO A 153 -31.71 -6.95 -11.54
N GLN A 154 -33.04 -6.88 -11.45
CA GLN A 154 -33.89 -8.09 -11.40
C GLN A 154 -33.86 -8.89 -12.71
N SER A 155 -33.52 -8.23 -13.81
CA SER A 155 -33.34 -8.83 -15.12
C SER A 155 -32.07 -8.30 -15.78
N ALA A 156 -31.31 -9.20 -16.38
CA ALA A 156 -30.16 -8.87 -17.21
C ALA A 156 -30.37 -9.32 -18.66
N ALA A 157 -29.69 -8.65 -19.60
CA ALA A 157 -29.65 -9.09 -21.00
C ALA A 157 -28.97 -10.47 -21.12
N ALA A 158 -29.06 -11.10 -22.30
CA ALA A 158 -28.56 -12.46 -22.58
C ALA A 158 -27.07 -12.72 -22.25
N ASN A 159 -26.31 -11.67 -21.92
CA ASN A 159 -25.04 -11.74 -21.20
C ASN A 159 -25.17 -10.86 -19.96
N PRO A 160 -25.52 -11.39 -18.78
CA PRO A 160 -25.45 -10.60 -17.57
C PRO A 160 -24.02 -10.10 -17.42
N ALA A 161 -23.89 -8.78 -17.39
CA ALA A 161 -22.64 -8.07 -17.37
C ALA A 161 -21.76 -8.56 -16.22
N THR A 162 -20.47 -8.27 -16.36
CA THR A 162 -19.36 -8.42 -15.42
C THR A 162 -19.57 -7.68 -14.09
N ASP A 163 -20.79 -7.59 -13.58
CA ASP A 163 -21.16 -6.88 -12.37
C ASP A 163 -20.74 -7.71 -11.17
N PHE A 164 -19.89 -7.10 -10.36
CA PHE A 164 -19.50 -7.60 -9.07
C PHE A 164 -19.42 -6.42 -8.11
N HIS A 165 -19.56 -6.74 -6.82
CA HIS A 165 -19.45 -5.79 -5.75
C HIS A 165 -18.30 -6.24 -4.87
N LEU A 166 -17.32 -5.37 -4.68
CA LEU A 166 -16.16 -5.62 -3.85
C LEU A 166 -16.22 -4.70 -2.64
N THR A 167 -16.00 -5.25 -1.46
CA THR A 167 -15.87 -4.46 -0.24
C THR A 167 -14.81 -5.06 0.67
N ALA A 168 -14.05 -4.21 1.36
CA ALA A 168 -13.16 -4.66 2.40
C ALA A 168 -13.97 -5.13 3.61
N VAL A 169 -13.58 -6.26 4.18
CA VAL A 169 -14.23 -6.79 5.39
C VAL A 169 -13.29 -6.60 6.56
N PRO A 170 -13.74 -5.96 7.66
CA PRO A 170 -12.94 -5.89 8.87
C PRO A 170 -12.59 -7.29 9.35
N THR A 171 -11.30 -7.58 9.45
CA THR A 171 -10.70 -8.80 10.00
C THR A 171 -10.97 -8.87 11.50
N ALA A 172 -12.21 -9.15 11.90
CA ALA A 172 -12.58 -9.15 13.31
C ALA A 172 -11.96 -10.33 14.09
N ASN A 173 -11.52 -11.41 13.44
CA ASN A 173 -11.08 -12.63 14.13
C ASN A 173 -10.04 -13.49 13.39
N LEU A 174 -9.36 -12.96 12.38
CA LEU A 174 -8.31 -13.73 11.68
C LEU A 174 -6.98 -13.49 12.38
N GLY A 175 -6.19 -14.56 12.56
CA GLY A 175 -4.96 -14.58 13.36
C GLY A 175 -4.05 -13.39 13.10
N LYS A 176 -3.28 -13.00 14.12
CA LYS A 176 -2.36 -11.84 14.06
C LYS A 176 -1.54 -11.91 12.76
N ALA A 177 -1.64 -10.86 11.95
CA ALA A 177 -0.65 -10.58 10.90
C ALA A 177 0.74 -10.76 11.51
N SER A 178 1.57 -11.59 10.87
CA SER A 178 2.93 -11.80 11.36
C SER A 178 3.82 -10.64 10.92
N ASP A 179 5.02 -10.53 11.50
CA ASP A 179 6.01 -9.54 11.06
C ASP A 179 6.36 -9.68 9.56
N HIS A 180 6.02 -10.81 8.93
CA HIS A 180 6.33 -11.13 7.55
C HIS A 180 5.14 -11.15 6.60
N GLU A 181 3.91 -11.12 7.14
CA GLU A 181 2.69 -11.26 6.34
C GLU A 181 1.61 -10.33 6.85
N ALA A 182 1.03 -9.56 5.94
CA ALA A 182 -0.24 -8.91 6.17
C ALA A 182 -1.30 -9.49 5.25
N HIS A 183 -2.54 -9.47 5.69
CA HIS A 183 -3.64 -10.03 4.94
C HIS A 183 -4.67 -8.95 4.65
N LEU A 184 -5.11 -8.86 3.40
CA LEU A 184 -6.26 -8.08 2.98
C LEU A 184 -7.45 -9.03 2.86
N THR A 185 -8.45 -8.86 3.73
CA THR A 185 -9.69 -9.63 3.64
C THR A 185 -10.75 -8.81 2.93
N MET A 186 -11.35 -9.40 1.90
CA MET A 186 -12.39 -8.77 1.10
C MET A 186 -13.57 -9.70 0.92
N ALA A 187 -14.75 -9.11 0.84
CA ALA A 187 -15.94 -9.76 0.35
C ALA A 187 -16.19 -9.31 -1.09
N ILE A 188 -16.31 -10.29 -1.98
CA ILE A 188 -16.77 -10.10 -3.35
C ILE A 188 -18.14 -10.74 -3.50
N ALA A 189 -19.06 -10.06 -4.18
CA ALA A 189 -20.36 -10.62 -4.53
C ALA A 189 -20.67 -10.42 -6.00
N ALA A 190 -21.40 -11.36 -6.57
CA ALA A 190 -21.87 -11.32 -7.94
C ALA A 190 -23.29 -11.89 -8.04
N PRO A 191 -24.14 -11.34 -8.92
CA PRO A 191 -25.46 -11.86 -9.19
C PRO A 191 -25.40 -13.15 -10.02
N VAL A 192 -26.28 -14.10 -9.72
CA VAL A 192 -26.49 -15.32 -10.51
C VAL A 192 -27.83 -15.19 -11.21
N TYR A 193 -27.81 -15.21 -12.54
CA TYR A 193 -29.02 -15.16 -13.35
C TYR A 193 -29.37 -16.55 -13.89
N THR A 194 -30.66 -16.81 -14.02
CA THR A 194 -31.17 -17.91 -14.85
C THR A 194 -30.83 -17.68 -16.33
N PRO A 195 -30.88 -18.72 -17.19
CA PRO A 195 -30.73 -18.55 -18.63
C PRO A 195 -31.76 -17.61 -19.26
N ALA A 196 -32.91 -17.39 -18.60
CA ALA A 196 -33.92 -16.41 -18.98
C ALA A 196 -33.57 -14.98 -18.56
N GLY A 197 -32.38 -14.74 -17.99
CA GLY A 197 -31.91 -13.42 -17.55
C GLY A 197 -32.52 -12.96 -16.23
N ARG A 198 -33.26 -13.80 -15.49
CA ARG A 198 -33.86 -13.42 -14.19
C ARG A 198 -32.88 -13.66 -13.05
N LEU A 199 -32.75 -12.68 -12.16
CA LEU A 199 -31.90 -12.78 -10.97
C LEU A 199 -32.42 -13.90 -10.05
N ARG A 200 -31.55 -14.84 -9.69
CA ARG A 200 -31.89 -16.04 -8.91
C ARG A 200 -31.21 -16.03 -7.55
N TYR A 201 -29.90 -15.80 -7.56
CA TYR A 201 -29.08 -15.80 -6.35
C TYR A 201 -28.13 -14.62 -6.32
N THR A 202 -27.66 -14.30 -5.12
CA THR A 202 -26.43 -13.52 -4.91
C THR A 202 -25.36 -14.48 -4.38
N LEU A 203 -24.28 -14.68 -5.14
CA LEU A 203 -23.11 -15.41 -4.69
C LEU A 203 -22.15 -14.43 -4.03
N SER A 204 -21.75 -14.68 -2.80
CA SER A 204 -20.78 -13.88 -2.06
C SER A 204 -19.64 -14.76 -1.54
N LEU A 205 -18.41 -14.30 -1.67
CA LEU A 205 -17.20 -14.98 -1.23
C LEU A 205 -16.42 -14.03 -0.32
N GLN A 206 -15.89 -14.54 0.80
CA GLN A 206 -14.87 -13.87 1.57
C GLN A 206 -13.52 -14.48 1.22
N ALA A 207 -12.62 -13.67 0.68
CA ALA A 207 -11.29 -14.08 0.26
C ALA A 207 -10.22 -13.29 1.01
N GLN A 208 -9.10 -13.96 1.26
CA GLN A 208 -7.92 -13.38 1.87
C GLN A 208 -6.79 -13.29 0.84
N LEU A 209 -6.28 -12.08 0.59
CA LEU A 209 -5.04 -11.87 -0.15
C LEU A 209 -3.88 -11.66 0.81
N THR A 210 -2.97 -12.62 0.79
CA THR A 210 -1.75 -12.54 1.58
C THR A 210 -0.72 -11.68 0.90
N GLN A 211 -0.18 -10.75 1.66
CA GLN A 211 0.86 -9.83 1.26
C GLN A 211 2.12 -10.10 2.08
N VAL A 212 3.15 -10.58 1.40
CA VAL A 212 4.50 -10.63 1.98
C VAL A 212 4.94 -9.20 2.29
N GLN A 213 5.43 -9.02 3.52
CA GLN A 213 5.96 -7.77 4.03
C GLN A 213 7.18 -8.04 4.92
N ASN A 214 7.92 -6.99 5.28
CA ASN A 214 8.96 -7.08 6.30
C ASN A 214 8.75 -5.95 7.30
N ALA A 215 7.86 -6.20 8.25
CA ALA A 215 7.50 -5.29 9.33
C ALA A 215 8.33 -5.51 10.61
N ALA A 216 9.43 -6.27 10.53
CA ALA A 216 10.29 -6.53 11.67
C ALA A 216 10.74 -5.21 12.34
N PRO A 217 10.76 -5.14 13.69
CA PRO A 217 11.25 -3.97 14.40
C PRO A 217 12.66 -3.58 13.92
N ARG A 218 12.87 -2.29 13.62
CA ARG A 218 14.12 -1.73 13.06
C ARG A 218 14.39 -2.04 11.57
N SER A 219 13.40 -2.52 10.83
CA SER A 219 13.47 -2.55 9.37
C SER A 219 13.68 -1.14 8.80
N LEU A 220 14.78 -0.93 8.07
CA LEU A 220 15.10 0.33 7.38
C LEU A 220 14.25 0.54 6.11
N VAL A 221 13.43 -0.46 5.75
CA VAL A 221 12.65 -0.50 4.50
C VAL A 221 11.20 -0.03 4.75
N GLY A 222 10.79 0.12 6.01
CA GLY A 222 9.42 0.47 6.39
C GLY A 222 8.45 -0.70 6.19
N TYR A 223 7.15 -0.41 6.29
CA TYR A 223 6.06 -1.36 6.06
C TYR A 223 5.05 -0.77 5.08
N THR A 224 4.22 -1.62 4.49
CA THR A 224 3.15 -1.19 3.57
C THR A 224 1.81 -1.19 4.31
N VAL A 225 0.99 -0.20 4.00
CA VAL A 225 -0.40 -0.10 4.48
C VAL A 225 -1.32 0.00 3.28
N VAL A 226 -2.51 -0.58 3.39
CA VAL A 226 -3.58 -0.40 2.40
C VAL A 226 -4.63 0.49 3.03
N ILE A 227 -5.00 1.56 2.33
CA ILE A 227 -5.94 2.59 2.79
C ILE A 227 -6.99 2.75 1.70
N ASP A 228 -8.26 2.84 2.09
CA ASP A 228 -9.35 3.11 1.14
C ASP A 228 -9.47 4.61 0.80
N ASP A 229 -10.38 4.93 -0.13
CA ASP A 229 -10.62 6.30 -0.58
C ASP A 229 -11.18 7.23 0.51
N ALA A 230 -11.78 6.66 1.56
CA ALA A 230 -12.24 7.38 2.75
C ALA A 230 -11.13 7.62 3.78
N GLY A 231 -9.92 7.11 3.52
CA GLY A 231 -8.77 7.20 4.43
C GLY A 231 -8.77 6.15 5.53
N GLN A 232 -9.64 5.14 5.49
CA GLN A 232 -9.66 4.04 6.44
C GLN A 232 -8.53 3.05 6.15
N ILE A 233 -7.81 2.65 7.18
CA ILE A 233 -6.74 1.65 7.10
C ILE A 233 -7.36 0.26 6.98
N LEU A 234 -7.20 -0.37 5.81
CA LEU A 234 -7.67 -1.73 5.55
C LEU A 234 -6.66 -2.78 5.98
N VAL A 235 -5.36 -2.48 5.80
CA VAL A 235 -4.27 -3.39 6.13
C VAL A 235 -3.16 -2.64 6.84
N HIS A 236 -2.72 -3.20 7.97
CA HIS A 236 -1.63 -2.65 8.77
C HIS A 236 -0.90 -3.76 9.54
N PRO A 237 0.44 -3.69 9.71
CA PRO A 237 1.18 -4.68 10.49
C PRO A 237 0.71 -4.77 11.95
N ASP A 238 0.48 -3.64 12.60
CA ASP A 238 -0.26 -3.56 13.86
C ASP A 238 -1.76 -3.64 13.57
N SER A 239 -2.37 -4.78 13.88
CA SER A 239 -3.80 -5.04 13.66
C SER A 239 -4.71 -4.08 14.42
N SER A 240 -4.22 -3.42 15.48
CA SER A 240 -5.01 -2.41 16.21
C SER A 240 -5.22 -1.12 15.41
N GLN A 241 -4.50 -0.92 14.30
CA GLN A 241 -4.70 0.25 13.42
C GLN A 241 -5.75 0.01 12.34
N GLN A 242 -6.11 -1.24 12.06
CA GLN A 242 -7.09 -1.58 11.03
C GLN A 242 -8.46 -1.00 11.41
N GLY A 243 -9.16 -0.43 10.43
CA GLY A 243 -10.44 0.26 10.62
C GLY A 243 -10.35 1.70 11.13
N LYS A 244 -9.17 2.20 11.53
CA LYS A 244 -8.97 3.61 11.90
C LYS A 244 -8.78 4.48 10.66
N ILE A 245 -9.07 5.77 10.80
CA ILE A 245 -8.76 6.78 9.77
C ILE A 245 -7.27 7.13 9.84
N PHE A 246 -6.59 7.07 8.71
CA PHE A 246 -5.23 7.52 8.55
C PHE A 246 -5.16 9.04 8.64
N VAL A 247 -4.46 9.54 9.65
CA VAL A 247 -4.19 10.98 9.81
C VAL A 247 -2.74 11.24 9.40
N SER A 248 -2.56 11.90 8.26
CA SER A 248 -1.23 12.30 7.78
C SER A 248 -0.59 13.31 8.74
N TYR A 249 0.44 12.89 9.48
CA TYR A 249 1.33 13.82 10.17
C TYR A 249 2.29 14.45 9.16
N ARG A 250 2.06 15.72 8.82
CA ARG A 250 3.01 16.52 8.05
C ARG A 250 4.15 16.93 9.00
N MET A 251 5.27 16.23 8.97
CA MET A 251 6.46 16.73 9.66
C MET A 251 6.92 18.03 9.00
N PRO A 252 7.19 19.10 9.77
CA PRO A 252 7.86 20.28 9.24
C PRO A 252 9.27 19.86 8.81
N ILE A 253 9.56 20.05 7.53
CA ILE A 253 10.90 19.92 6.99
C ILE A 253 11.65 21.16 7.50
N ALA A 254 12.55 20.97 8.46
CA ALA A 254 13.48 21.99 8.93
C ALA A 254 14.65 22.16 7.96
#